data_AF-Q5W2V7-F1
#
_entry.id   AF-Q5W2V7-F1
#
_cell.length_a   1.000
_cell.length_b   1.000
_cell.length_c   1.000
_cell.angle_alpha   90.00
_cell.angle_beta   90.00
_cell.angle_gamma   90.00
#
_symmetry.space_group_name_H-M   'P 1'
#
loop_
_entity.id
_entity.type
_entity.pdbx_description
1 polymer ?
#
loop_
_entity_poly.entity_id
_entity_poly.type
_entity_poly.pdbx_seq_one_letter_code
_entity_poly.pdbx_strand_id
1 'polypeptide(L)'
;MNWGPSLFNIILVLLLYESFHAYFYFKSKEVRREGKISIRVLNMNEENAITLNSLFFRNSIVFLSDKLNDRILRHEEGHTKQLNYIYVFLLAVAALLPVISNFTIPAVLLGVLLGKFLLWHMERAADLYAYTKYNIKYESAAVRPKRIERLKSWILDSHPPDWVRAKEEYYEKKNSLIKLLLRDLLS
;
A
#
# COMPACT_ATOMS: atom_id res chain seq x y z
N MET A 1 23.59 -20.69 14.16
CA MET A 1 22.77 -20.32 12.97
C MET A 1 23.69 -19.73 11.92
N ASN A 2 23.64 -20.25 10.69
CA ASN A 2 24.43 -19.72 9.59
C ASN A 2 23.70 -18.47 9.06
N TRP A 3 24.20 -17.27 9.39
CA TRP A 3 23.53 -16.00 9.08
C TRP A 3 23.68 -15.57 7.61
N GLY A 4 24.62 -16.16 6.87
CA GLY A 4 24.93 -15.83 5.48
C GLY A 4 23.70 -15.90 4.54
N PRO A 5 22.93 -17.00 4.53
CA PRO A 5 21.72 -17.10 3.71
C PRO A 5 20.64 -16.06 4.05
N SER A 6 20.43 -15.74 5.33
CA SER A 6 19.47 -14.70 5.75
C SER A 6 19.87 -13.32 5.25
N LEU A 7 21.16 -12.97 5.37
CA LEU A 7 21.67 -11.67 4.92
C LEU A 7 21.60 -11.52 3.40
N PHE A 8 21.97 -12.57 2.65
CA PHE A 8 21.84 -12.59 1.19
C PHE A 8 20.39 -12.37 0.74
N ASN A 9 19.43 -13.07 1.36
CA ASN A 9 18.01 -12.91 1.06
C ASN A 9 17.50 -11.50 1.38
N ILE A 10 17.92 -10.93 2.51
CA ILE A 10 17.59 -9.55 2.89
C ILE A 10 18.08 -8.58 1.82
N ILE A 11 19.35 -8.69 1.42
CA ILE A 11 19.94 -7.81 0.40
C ILE A 11 19.19 -7.95 -0.92
N LEU A 12 18.91 -9.19 -1.36
CA LEU A 12 18.22 -9.44 -2.63
C LEU A 12 16.81 -8.83 -2.64
N VAL A 13 16.02 -9.04 -1.59
CA VAL A 13 14.65 -8.51 -1.48
C VAL A 13 14.67 -6.98 -1.45
N LEU A 14 15.59 -6.37 -0.70
CA LEU A 14 15.73 -4.91 -0.65
C LEU A 14 16.18 -4.34 -2.00
N LEU A 15 17.12 -4.98 -2.69
CA LEU A 15 17.56 -4.56 -4.02
C LEU A 15 16.42 -4.62 -5.04
N LEU A 16 15.62 -5.69 -5.05
CA LEU A 16 14.45 -5.79 -5.93
C LEU A 16 13.43 -4.69 -5.64
N TYR A 17 13.14 -4.47 -4.35
CA TYR A 17 12.21 -3.42 -3.93
C TYR A 17 12.69 -2.02 -4.34
N GLU A 18 13.95 -1.69 -4.07
CA GLU A 18 14.54 -0.40 -4.45
C GLU A 18 14.64 -0.22 -5.96
N SER A 19 14.93 -1.27 -6.71
CA SER A 19 15.03 -1.22 -8.18
C SER A 19 13.70 -0.85 -8.83
N PHE A 20 12.59 -1.36 -8.28
CA PHE A 20 11.24 -0.97 -8.72
C PHE A 20 11.01 0.53 -8.51
N HIS A 21 11.32 1.07 -7.34
CA HIS A 21 11.20 2.51 -7.07
C HIS A 21 12.14 3.35 -7.92
N ALA A 22 13.38 2.89 -8.10
CA ALA A 22 14.37 3.55 -8.95
C ALA A 22 13.86 3.65 -10.39
N TYR A 23 13.26 2.59 -10.93
CA TYR A 23 12.66 2.59 -12.25
C TYR A 23 11.62 3.72 -12.39
N PHE A 24 10.65 3.80 -11.49
CA PHE A 24 9.63 4.86 -11.54
C PHE A 24 10.22 6.26 -11.35
N TYR A 25 11.20 6.42 -10.47
CA TYR A 25 11.84 7.71 -10.23
C TYR A 25 12.58 8.21 -11.49
N PHE A 26 13.42 7.37 -12.08
CA PHE A 26 14.26 7.77 -13.22
C PHE A 26 13.49 7.85 -14.55
N LYS A 27 12.39 7.09 -14.70
CA LYS A 27 11.55 7.18 -15.90
C LYS A 27 10.55 8.33 -15.85
N SER A 28 10.20 8.81 -14.66
CA SER A 28 9.30 9.96 -14.50
C SER A 28 10.04 11.29 -14.53
N LYS A 29 9.35 12.34 -14.99
CA LYS A 29 9.83 13.72 -14.98
C LYS A 29 9.22 14.48 -13.82
N GLU A 30 10.05 15.15 -13.00
CA GLU A 30 9.54 16.09 -11.99
C GLU A 30 8.84 17.27 -12.69
N VAL A 31 7.60 17.54 -12.30
CA VAL A 31 6.78 18.63 -12.85
C VAL A 31 6.59 19.76 -11.85
N ARG A 32 6.54 19.45 -10.55
CA ARG A 32 6.50 20.44 -9.47
C ARG A 32 6.97 19.85 -8.14
N ARG A 33 7.19 20.72 -7.16
CA ARG A 33 7.54 20.35 -5.79
C ARG A 33 6.61 21.05 -4.80
N GLU A 34 6.02 20.28 -3.88
CA GLU A 34 5.19 20.78 -2.78
C GLU A 34 5.93 20.57 -1.45
N GLY A 35 6.64 21.60 -0.98
CA GLY A 35 7.51 21.49 0.19
C GLY A 35 8.65 20.48 -0.03
N LYS A 36 8.61 19.36 0.70
CA LYS A 36 9.58 18.25 0.55
C LYS A 36 9.15 17.18 -0.44
N ILE A 37 7.95 17.30 -1.03
CA ILE A 37 7.37 16.27 -1.90
C ILE A 37 7.64 16.62 -3.37
N SER A 38 8.32 15.72 -4.08
CA SER A 38 8.53 15.77 -5.53
C SER A 38 7.30 15.18 -6.23
N ILE A 39 6.64 15.96 -7.09
CA ILE A 39 5.52 15.50 -7.91
C ILE A 39 6.05 15.28 -9.31
N ARG A 40 5.91 14.05 -9.80
CA ARG A 40 6.51 13.56 -11.04
C ARG A 40 5.44 12.93 -11.94
N VAL A 41 5.71 12.86 -13.24
CA VAL A 41 4.80 12.29 -14.23
C VAL A 41 5.55 11.26 -15.08
N LEU A 42 4.97 10.07 -15.24
CA LEU A 42 5.45 9.00 -16.13
C LEU A 42 4.61 8.87 -17.43
N ASN A 43 3.36 9.32 -17.39
CA ASN A 43 2.40 9.32 -18.52
C ASN A 43 2.25 7.97 -19.24
N MET A 44 1.64 7.01 -18.55
CA MET A 44 1.22 5.71 -19.07
C MET A 44 -0.28 5.65 -19.38
N ASN A 45 -0.97 6.80 -19.42
CA ASN A 45 -2.42 6.93 -19.61
C ASN A 45 -3.27 6.19 -18.55
N GLU A 46 -2.77 6.07 -17.32
CA GLU A 46 -3.50 5.50 -16.18
C GLU A 46 -3.81 6.60 -15.17
N GLU A 47 -5.09 6.81 -14.83
CA GLU A 47 -5.51 7.82 -13.84
C GLU A 47 -5.23 7.33 -12.42
N ASN A 48 -3.95 7.30 -12.06
CA ASN A 48 -3.46 6.83 -10.79
C ASN A 48 -2.11 7.48 -10.46
N ALA A 49 -1.65 7.33 -9.23
CA ALA A 49 -0.31 7.74 -8.83
C ALA A 49 0.30 6.72 -7.87
N ILE A 50 1.62 6.76 -7.74
CA ILE A 50 2.39 5.88 -6.87
C ILE A 50 3.30 6.74 -6.00
N THR A 51 3.15 6.61 -4.68
CA THR A 51 4.15 7.10 -3.73
C THR A 51 5.37 6.19 -3.70
N LEU A 52 6.55 6.78 -3.93
CA LEU A 52 7.81 6.07 -3.82
C LEU A 52 8.22 5.92 -2.36
N ASN A 53 7.81 4.82 -1.75
CA ASN A 53 8.19 4.39 -0.41
C ASN A 53 9.62 3.81 -0.37
N SER A 54 10.58 4.46 -1.05
CA SER A 54 12.00 4.07 -1.11
C SER A 54 12.82 4.72 0.00
N LEU A 55 14.00 4.17 0.34
CA LEU A 55 14.98 4.87 1.18
C LEU A 55 15.62 6.05 0.45
N PHE A 56 15.84 5.93 -0.87
CA PHE A 56 16.55 6.92 -1.69
C PHE A 56 15.64 7.95 -2.33
N PHE A 57 14.43 7.53 -2.74
CA PHE A 57 13.49 8.37 -3.50
C PHE A 57 12.28 8.80 -2.68
N ARG A 58 12.40 8.70 -1.34
CA ARG A 58 11.33 9.05 -0.40
C ARG A 58 10.76 10.44 -0.69
N ASN A 59 9.45 10.60 -0.49
CA ASN A 59 8.70 11.82 -0.77
C ASN A 59 8.57 12.15 -2.26
N SER A 60 8.59 11.14 -3.12
CA SER A 60 8.22 11.32 -4.53
C SER A 60 6.86 10.70 -4.78
N ILE A 61 5.98 11.41 -5.49
CA ILE A 61 4.70 10.91 -5.97
C ILE A 61 4.77 10.92 -7.49
N VAL A 62 4.59 9.76 -8.11
CA VAL A 62 4.67 9.58 -9.56
C VAL A 62 3.25 9.37 -10.10
N PHE A 63 2.73 10.35 -10.82
CA PHE A 63 1.49 10.22 -11.57
C PHE A 63 1.70 9.38 -12.83
N LEU A 64 0.80 8.43 -13.04
CA LEU A 64 0.78 7.56 -14.21
C LEU A 64 -0.01 8.17 -15.37
N SER A 65 -0.62 9.34 -15.18
CA SER A 65 -1.19 10.19 -16.23
C SER A 65 -0.58 11.59 -16.19
N ASP A 66 -0.68 12.30 -17.30
CA ASP A 66 -0.45 13.73 -17.42
C ASP A 66 -1.50 14.58 -16.69
N LYS A 67 -2.69 14.02 -16.45
CA LYS A 67 -3.73 14.62 -15.60
C LYS A 67 -3.39 14.48 -14.12
N LEU A 68 -3.07 15.60 -13.47
CA LEU A 68 -2.84 15.67 -12.03
C LEU A 68 -4.17 15.84 -11.29
N ASN A 69 -4.67 14.75 -10.70
CA ASN A 69 -5.88 14.76 -9.89
C ASN A 69 -5.54 15.09 -8.41
N ASP A 70 -6.12 16.17 -7.86
CA ASP A 70 -5.80 16.61 -6.49
C ASP A 70 -6.25 15.58 -5.44
N ARG A 71 -7.36 14.87 -5.65
CA ARG A 71 -7.80 13.81 -4.73
C ARG A 71 -6.76 12.71 -4.61
N ILE A 72 -6.25 12.23 -5.74
CA ILE A 72 -5.19 11.23 -5.80
C ILE A 72 -3.94 11.78 -5.12
N LEU A 73 -3.56 13.03 -5.40
CA LEU A 73 -2.41 13.66 -4.76
C LEU A 73 -2.51 13.67 -3.23
N ARG A 74 -3.67 14.05 -2.67
CA ARG A 74 -3.84 14.12 -1.21
C ARG A 74 -3.85 12.76 -0.53
N HIS A 75 -4.33 11.73 -1.22
CA HIS A 75 -4.20 10.35 -0.79
C HIS A 75 -2.73 9.91 -0.78
N GLU A 76 -2.01 10.08 -1.89
CA GLU A 76 -0.58 9.75 -2.00
C GLU A 76 0.29 10.54 -1.01
N GLU A 77 -0.03 11.81 -0.74
CA GLU A 77 0.61 12.60 0.30
C GLU A 77 0.54 11.89 1.66
N GLY A 78 -0.59 11.23 1.96
CA GLY A 78 -0.77 10.42 3.16
C GLY A 78 0.26 9.30 3.27
N HIS A 79 0.55 8.58 2.18
CA HIS A 79 1.61 7.56 2.17
C HIS A 79 2.99 8.14 2.48
N THR A 80 3.32 9.34 2.00
CA THR A 80 4.62 9.97 2.31
C THR A 80 4.84 10.22 3.81
N LYS A 81 3.75 10.36 4.60
CA LYS A 81 3.81 10.62 6.04
C LYS A 81 3.90 9.34 6.88
N GLN A 82 3.68 8.19 6.27
CA GLN A 82 3.70 6.92 6.98
C GLN A 82 5.14 6.54 7.34
N LEU A 83 5.26 5.79 8.44
CA LEU A 83 6.49 5.05 8.69
C LEU A 83 6.63 3.99 7.59
N ASN A 84 7.87 3.72 7.19
CA ASN A 84 8.14 2.84 6.07
C ASN A 84 8.04 1.37 6.49
N TYR A 85 6.84 0.96 6.94
CA TYR A 85 6.57 -0.36 7.50
C TYR A 85 6.88 -1.50 6.52
N ILE A 86 6.89 -1.19 5.22
CA ILE A 86 7.26 -2.15 4.18
C ILE A 86 8.70 -2.67 4.37
N TYR A 87 9.67 -1.84 4.81
CA TYR A 87 11.03 -2.33 5.07
C TYR A 87 11.07 -3.27 6.25
N VAL A 88 10.35 -2.93 7.32
CA VAL A 88 10.26 -3.80 8.51
C VAL A 88 9.63 -5.14 8.12
N PHE A 89 8.58 -5.13 7.30
CA PHE A 89 7.95 -6.32 6.78
C PHE A 89 8.89 -7.14 5.88
N LEU A 90 9.57 -6.50 4.92
CA LEU A 90 10.50 -7.17 4.01
C LEU A 90 11.69 -7.79 4.76
N LEU A 91 12.24 -7.10 5.75
CA LEU A 91 13.28 -7.63 6.63
C LEU A 91 12.79 -8.86 7.40
N ALA A 92 11.57 -8.81 7.96
CA ALA A 92 10.98 -9.93 8.68
C ALA A 92 10.77 -11.15 7.75
N VAL A 93 10.20 -10.93 6.56
CA VAL A 93 10.02 -12.00 5.56
C VAL A 93 11.36 -12.61 5.16
N ALA A 94 12.35 -11.79 4.82
CA ALA A 94 13.64 -12.26 4.36
C ALA A 94 14.43 -13.01 5.45
N ALA A 95 14.32 -12.58 6.72
CA ALA A 95 14.91 -13.27 7.86
C ALA A 95 14.26 -14.64 8.13
N LEU A 96 12.96 -14.78 7.82
CA LEU A 96 12.21 -16.03 8.02
C LEU A 96 12.35 -17.01 6.85
N LEU A 97 12.73 -16.57 5.64
CA LEU A 97 12.89 -17.44 4.45
C LEU A 97 13.69 -18.74 4.70
N PRO A 98 14.84 -18.74 5.40
CA PRO A 98 15.59 -19.97 5.65
C PRO A 98 14.90 -20.94 6.61
N VAL A 99 13.94 -20.46 7.39
CA VAL A 99 13.17 -21.27 8.34
C VAL A 99 11.87 -21.78 7.70
N ILE A 100 11.35 -21.08 6.67
CA ILE A 100 10.15 -21.47 5.93
C ILE A 100 10.29 -22.85 5.28
N SER A 101 11.50 -23.29 4.93
CA SER A 101 11.74 -24.66 4.43
C SER A 101 11.36 -25.76 5.43
N ASN A 102 11.33 -25.45 6.73
CA ASN A 102 10.93 -26.36 7.82
C ASN A 102 9.51 -26.09 8.34
N PHE A 103 8.86 -25.01 7.90
CA PHE A 103 7.50 -24.68 8.31
C PHE A 103 6.47 -25.15 7.27
N THR A 104 5.34 -25.62 7.77
CA THR A 104 4.21 -26.07 6.98
C THR A 104 3.51 -24.89 6.28
N ILE A 105 2.75 -25.18 5.22
CA ILE A 105 1.88 -24.25 4.46
C ILE A 105 1.18 -23.18 5.35
N PRO A 106 0.69 -23.48 6.58
CA PRO A 106 0.12 -22.48 7.49
C PRO A 106 1.00 -21.28 7.84
N ALA A 107 2.33 -21.43 7.99
CA ALA A 107 3.19 -20.32 8.38
C ALA A 107 3.36 -19.30 7.24
N VAL A 108 3.47 -19.80 6.00
CA VAL A 108 3.52 -18.98 4.79
C VAL A 108 2.21 -18.22 4.63
N LEU A 109 1.07 -18.90 4.79
CA LEU A 109 -0.24 -18.28 4.74
C LEU A 109 -0.40 -17.17 5.80
N LEU A 110 0.04 -17.41 7.03
CA LEU A 110 0.01 -16.40 8.09
C LEU A 110 0.84 -15.15 7.73
N GLY A 111 2.06 -15.34 7.20
CA GLY A 111 2.90 -14.23 6.75
C GLY A 111 2.24 -13.40 5.64
N VAL A 112 1.61 -14.05 4.66
CA VAL A 112 0.86 -13.38 3.59
C VAL A 112 -0.33 -12.58 4.15
N LEU A 113 -1.09 -13.16 5.09
CA LEU A 113 -2.22 -12.48 5.72
C LEU A 113 -1.78 -11.24 6.53
N LEU A 114 -0.68 -11.34 7.27
CA LEU A 114 -0.11 -10.21 8.00
C LEU A 114 0.36 -9.10 7.04
N GLY A 115 1.01 -9.47 5.93
CA GLY A 115 1.41 -8.53 4.88
C GLY A 115 0.22 -7.80 4.27
N LYS A 116 -0.86 -8.52 3.96
CA LYS A 116 -2.11 -7.92 3.46
C LYS A 116 -2.74 -6.97 4.47
N PHE A 117 -2.83 -7.37 5.73
CA PHE A 117 -3.38 -6.51 6.77
C PHE A 117 -2.56 -5.23 6.94
N LEU A 118 -1.24 -5.31 6.81
CA LEU A 118 -0.36 -4.15 6.82
C LEU A 118 -0.65 -3.20 5.64
N LEU A 119 -0.78 -3.73 4.42
CA LEU A 119 -1.12 -2.93 3.24
C LEU A 119 -2.47 -2.22 3.43
N TRP A 120 -3.49 -2.91 3.94
CA TRP A 120 -4.78 -2.30 4.24
C TRP A 120 -4.70 -1.20 5.30
N HIS A 121 -3.87 -1.40 6.32
CA HIS A 121 -3.63 -0.41 7.34
C HIS A 121 -2.98 0.84 6.76
N MET A 122 -1.97 0.68 5.91
CA MET A 122 -1.31 1.77 5.21
C MET A 122 -2.29 2.52 4.29
N GLU A 123 -3.11 1.78 3.53
CA GLU A 123 -4.11 2.39 2.65
C GLU A 123 -5.12 3.23 3.42
N ARG A 124 -5.65 2.67 4.51
CA ARG A 124 -6.59 3.39 5.36
C ARG A 124 -5.95 4.60 6.03
N ALA A 125 -4.69 4.50 6.45
CA ALA A 125 -3.99 5.63 7.04
C ALA A 125 -3.82 6.77 6.02
N ALA A 126 -3.60 6.47 4.74
CA ALA A 126 -3.54 7.46 3.66
C ALA A 126 -4.91 8.10 3.41
N ASP A 127 -5.97 7.29 3.30
CA ASP A 127 -7.35 7.78 3.18
C ASP A 127 -7.75 8.67 4.37
N LEU A 128 -7.44 8.26 5.60
CA LEU A 128 -7.71 9.05 6.80
C LEU A 128 -6.90 10.35 6.82
N TYR A 129 -5.67 10.36 6.32
CA TYR A 129 -4.88 11.59 6.21
C TYR A 129 -5.53 12.56 5.22
N ALA A 130 -5.90 12.10 4.02
CA ALA A 130 -6.58 12.90 3.03
C ALA A 130 -7.89 13.48 3.57
N TYR A 131 -8.67 12.67 4.27
CA TYR A 131 -9.94 13.10 4.87
C TYR A 131 -9.73 14.10 6.01
N THR A 132 -8.86 13.80 6.98
CA THR A 132 -8.69 14.65 8.16
C THR A 132 -8.02 15.99 7.85
N LYS A 133 -7.12 16.03 6.87
CA LYS A 133 -6.38 17.24 6.53
C LYS A 133 -7.05 18.08 5.44
N TYR A 134 -7.72 17.44 4.48
CA TYR A 134 -8.27 18.09 3.29
C TYR A 134 -9.76 17.88 3.08
N ASN A 135 -10.43 17.12 3.96
CA ASN A 135 -11.84 16.73 3.82
C ASN A 135 -12.13 15.99 2.50
N ILE A 136 -11.15 15.22 2.02
CA ILE A 136 -11.25 14.45 0.77
C ILE A 136 -11.47 12.96 1.11
N LYS A 137 -12.53 12.38 0.55
CA LYS A 137 -12.84 10.95 0.65
C LYS A 137 -12.50 10.22 -0.64
N TYR A 138 -12.28 8.91 -0.49
CA TYR A 138 -12.22 7.97 -1.59
C TYR A 138 -13.61 7.86 -2.21
N GLU A 139 -13.68 7.99 -3.52
CA GLU A 139 -14.91 7.82 -4.29
C GLU A 139 -14.73 6.66 -5.24
N SER A 140 -15.74 5.79 -5.30
CA SER A 140 -15.79 4.72 -6.27
C SER A 140 -17.23 4.47 -6.68
N ALA A 141 -17.42 4.15 -7.96
CA ALA A 141 -18.69 3.68 -8.50
C ALA A 141 -18.90 2.17 -8.25
N ALA A 142 -17.98 1.50 -7.54
CA ALA A 142 -18.04 0.06 -7.30
C ALA A 142 -19.29 -0.31 -6.50
N VAL A 143 -20.13 -1.15 -7.11
CA VAL A 143 -21.30 -1.72 -6.45
C VAL A 143 -20.86 -2.89 -5.59
N ARG A 144 -21.39 -2.96 -4.36
CA ARG A 144 -21.12 -4.07 -3.44
C ARG A 144 -21.54 -5.42 -4.06
N PRO A 145 -20.63 -6.38 -4.22
CA PRO A 145 -20.92 -7.64 -4.90
C PRO A 145 -21.53 -8.69 -3.96
N LYS A 146 -21.81 -9.89 -4.50
CA LYS A 146 -22.30 -11.05 -3.75
C LYS A 146 -21.26 -11.58 -2.76
N ARG A 147 -21.71 -12.30 -1.74
CA ARG A 147 -20.90 -12.72 -0.57
C ARG A 147 -19.53 -13.33 -0.89
N ILE A 148 -19.46 -14.26 -1.85
CA ILE A 148 -18.19 -14.92 -2.23
C ILE A 148 -17.21 -13.93 -2.86
N GLU A 149 -17.70 -13.04 -3.72
CA GLU A 149 -16.88 -12.00 -4.35
C GLU A 149 -16.40 -10.96 -3.33
N ARG A 150 -17.21 -10.65 -2.31
CA ARG A 150 -16.73 -9.81 -1.19
C ARG A 150 -15.54 -10.44 -0.49
N LEU A 151 -15.62 -11.75 -0.19
CA LEU A 151 -14.51 -12.47 0.44
C LEU A 151 -13.28 -12.49 -0.48
N LYS A 152 -13.47 -12.71 -1.78
CA LYS A 152 -12.37 -12.66 -2.76
C LYS A 152 -11.71 -11.29 -2.78
N SER A 153 -12.45 -10.18 -2.83
CA SER A 153 -11.84 -8.84 -2.78
C SER A 153 -11.05 -8.61 -1.50
N TRP A 154 -11.61 -8.99 -0.35
CA TRP A 154 -10.88 -8.95 0.91
C TRP A 154 -9.70 -9.93 0.99
N ILE A 155 -9.57 -10.95 0.14
CA ILE A 155 -8.43 -11.88 0.20
C ILE A 155 -7.42 -11.61 -0.90
N LEU A 156 -7.86 -11.15 -2.07
CA LEU A 156 -7.04 -11.06 -3.28
C LEU A 156 -6.55 -9.64 -3.54
N ASP A 157 -7.34 -8.63 -3.20
CA ASP A 157 -6.98 -7.24 -3.47
C ASP A 157 -5.88 -6.74 -2.51
N SER A 158 -5.05 -5.82 -2.98
CA SER A 158 -3.99 -5.18 -2.17
C SER A 158 -4.54 -4.12 -1.22
N HIS A 159 -5.78 -3.67 -1.44
CA HIS A 159 -6.44 -2.60 -0.70
C HIS A 159 -7.73 -3.13 -0.05
N PRO A 160 -8.28 -2.44 0.97
CA PRO A 160 -9.65 -2.68 1.40
C PRO A 160 -10.61 -2.46 0.21
N PRO A 161 -11.72 -3.21 0.10
CA PRO A 161 -12.62 -3.09 -1.04
C PRO A 161 -13.19 -1.69 -1.20
N ASP A 162 -13.31 -1.23 -2.44
CA ASP A 162 -13.73 0.13 -2.78
C ASP A 162 -15.10 0.52 -2.19
N TRP A 163 -16.08 -0.40 -2.22
CA TRP A 163 -17.41 -0.17 -1.62
C TRP A 163 -17.39 -0.07 -0.09
N VAL A 164 -16.30 -0.49 0.56
CA VAL A 164 -16.07 -0.29 1.99
C VAL A 164 -15.41 1.06 2.19
N ARG A 165 -14.38 1.38 1.40
CA ARG A 165 -13.65 2.67 1.45
C ARG A 165 -14.56 3.86 1.22
N ALA A 166 -15.54 3.74 0.33
CA ALA A 166 -16.50 4.81 0.01
C ALA A 166 -17.51 5.12 1.13
N LYS A 167 -17.60 4.31 2.20
CA LYS A 167 -18.58 4.52 3.27
C LYS A 167 -18.05 5.45 4.36
N GLU A 168 -18.95 6.23 4.95
CA GLU A 168 -18.67 7.08 6.12
C GLU A 168 -18.00 6.32 7.27
N GLU A 169 -18.49 5.10 7.56
CA GLU A 169 -17.99 4.27 8.65
C GLU A 169 -16.49 3.91 8.53
N TYR A 170 -15.93 3.93 7.31
CA TYR A 170 -14.52 3.69 7.04
C TYR A 170 -13.62 4.78 7.65
N TYR A 171 -14.10 6.02 7.67
CA TYR A 171 -13.39 7.19 8.17
C TYR A 171 -13.53 7.41 9.67
N GLU A 172 -14.39 6.64 10.34
CA GLU A 172 -14.54 6.70 11.80
C GLU A 172 -13.42 5.92 12.51
N LYS A 173 -12.56 6.62 13.27
CA LYS A 173 -11.43 6.01 14.00
C LYS A 173 -11.83 4.88 14.96
N LYS A 174 -13.06 4.89 15.48
CA LYS A 174 -13.60 3.84 16.36
C LYS A 174 -13.85 2.50 15.64
N ASN A 175 -13.93 2.49 14.31
CA ASN A 175 -14.09 1.26 13.54
C ASN A 175 -12.71 0.75 13.14
N SER A 176 -12.35 -0.48 13.52
CA SER A 176 -11.11 -1.11 13.05
C SER A 176 -11.30 -1.75 11.67
N LEU A 177 -10.21 -1.99 10.93
CA LEU A 177 -10.29 -2.72 9.66
C LEU A 177 -10.88 -4.12 9.83
N ILE A 178 -10.56 -4.81 10.93
CA ILE A 178 -11.14 -6.11 11.29
C ILE A 178 -12.65 -5.98 11.49
N LYS A 179 -13.11 -4.94 12.21
CA LYS A 179 -14.54 -4.69 12.41
C LYS A 179 -15.26 -4.44 11.08
N LEU A 180 -14.66 -3.66 10.18
CA LEU A 180 -15.20 -3.38 8.84
C LEU A 180 -15.27 -4.65 7.99
N LEU A 181 -14.20 -5.46 7.98
CA LEU A 181 -14.15 -6.77 7.33
C LEU A 181 -15.27 -7.69 7.82
N LEU A 182 -15.39 -7.91 9.13
CA LEU A 182 -16.40 -8.79 9.70
C LEU A 182 -17.82 -8.30 9.40
N ARG A 183 -18.07 -6.99 9.54
CA ARG A 183 -19.38 -6.40 9.21
C ARG A 183 -19.73 -6.59 7.74
N ASP A 184 -18.78 -6.43 6.83
CA ASP A 184 -19.03 -6.63 5.40
C ASP A 184 -19.24 -8.11 5.05
N LEU A 185 -18.53 -9.04 5.69
CA LEU A 185 -18.68 -10.47 5.40
C LEU A 185 -19.95 -11.09 6.00
N LEU A 186 -20.45 -10.56 7.12
CA LEU A 186 -21.59 -11.11 7.88
C LEU A 186 -22.94 -10.46 7.55
N SER A 187 -22.97 -9.33 6.85
CA SER A 187 -24.21 -8.69 6.36
C SER A 187 -24.63 -9.17 4.98
#